data_AF-A0A4S3MAU5-F1
#
_entry.id   AF-A0A4S3MAU5-F1
#
_cell.length_a   1.000
_cell.length_b   1.000
_cell.length_c   1.000
_cell.angle_alpha   90.00
_cell.angle_beta   90.00
_cell.angle_gamma   90.00
#
_symmetry.space_group_name_H-M   'P 1'
#
loop_
_entity.id
_entity.type
_entity.pdbx_description
1 polymer ?
#
loop_
_entity_poly.entity_id
_entity_poly.type
_entity_poly.pdbx_seq_one_letter_code
_entity_poly.pdbx_strand_id
1 'polypeptide(L)'
;MTRAGRWLLRAALALLPLPALAVECRDIDLGTNRFTVCEARAAEDIRLFLRDETGAVIGHFSTLADRLAAQGQTLQLAMNGGMYHDDRAPVGLYIENGQQEMRLIPNAGPGNFGMLPNGVFCIRNGRADVIETLLFQREAPACRYATQSGPMLVIDGALHPRFLPDSTSRNLRNGVGTSADGQRVVFAISRNLVTFHEFASLFRDTLGLPNALYLDGKVSRLYAPQIGRDDPGFWLGPIVGIVTPAN
;
A
#
# COMPACT_ATOMS: atom_id res chain seq x y z
N MET A 1 -16.83 71.30 -16.74
CA MET A 1 -16.10 70.07 -17.13
C MET A 1 -15.88 69.23 -15.87
N THR A 2 -16.78 68.30 -15.58
CA THR A 2 -16.74 67.42 -14.41
C THR A 2 -16.12 66.08 -14.80
N ARG A 3 -14.94 65.75 -14.27
CA ARG A 3 -14.29 64.44 -14.48
C ARG A 3 -14.82 63.43 -13.46
N ALA A 4 -15.58 62.45 -13.94
CA ALA A 4 -15.98 61.28 -13.17
C ALA A 4 -14.80 60.32 -12.99
N GLY A 5 -14.40 60.06 -11.74
CA GLY A 5 -13.39 59.06 -11.40
C GLY A 5 -13.97 57.65 -11.52
N ARG A 6 -13.47 56.86 -12.47
CA ARG A 6 -13.75 55.43 -12.61
C ARG A 6 -12.95 54.66 -11.55
N TRP A 7 -13.63 54.17 -10.52
CA TRP A 7 -13.09 53.16 -9.61
C TRP A 7 -13.11 51.79 -10.30
N LEU A 8 -11.94 51.31 -10.70
CA LEU A 8 -11.76 49.93 -11.16
C LEU A 8 -11.77 49.01 -9.93
N LEU A 9 -12.90 48.33 -9.67
CA LEU A 9 -12.94 47.22 -8.73
C LEU A 9 -12.08 46.07 -9.29
N ARG A 10 -10.93 45.82 -8.66
CA ARG A 10 -10.15 44.59 -8.87
C ARG A 10 -10.84 43.46 -8.11
N ALA A 11 -11.55 42.58 -8.81
CA ALA A 11 -12.05 41.35 -8.24
C ALA A 11 -10.87 40.42 -7.94
N ALA A 12 -10.54 40.23 -6.66
CA ALA A 12 -9.58 39.24 -6.23
C ALA A 12 -10.24 37.86 -6.27
N LEU A 13 -9.83 37.02 -7.22
CA LEU A 13 -10.28 35.64 -7.31
C LEU A 13 -9.56 34.84 -6.20
N ALA A 14 -10.24 34.63 -5.07
CA ALA A 14 -9.72 33.78 -4.00
C ALA A 14 -9.75 32.31 -4.48
N LEU A 15 -8.58 31.74 -4.78
CA LEU A 15 -8.40 30.30 -4.93
C LEU A 15 -8.58 29.66 -3.56
N LEU A 16 -9.78 29.15 -3.28
CA LEU A 16 -10.03 28.31 -2.11
C LEU A 16 -9.32 26.95 -2.33
N PRO A 17 -8.49 26.49 -1.39
CA PRO A 17 -7.85 25.18 -1.51
C PRO A 17 -8.94 24.10 -1.47
N LEU A 18 -9.00 23.28 -2.52
CA LEU A 18 -9.84 22.08 -2.51
C LEU A 18 -9.28 21.10 -1.46
N PRO A 19 -10.14 20.42 -0.69
CA PRO A 19 -9.67 19.38 0.23
C PRO A 19 -8.94 18.30 -0.58
N ALA A 20 -7.67 18.10 -0.28
CA ALA A 20 -6.91 16.99 -0.83
C ALA A 20 -7.47 15.68 -0.23
N LEU A 21 -7.78 14.71 -1.09
CA LEU A 21 -8.18 13.38 -0.63
C LEU A 21 -6.98 12.70 0.03
N ALA A 22 -7.21 11.97 1.13
CA ALA A 22 -6.16 11.22 1.82
C ALA A 22 -5.56 10.11 0.94
N VAL A 23 -6.29 9.64 -0.07
CA VAL A 23 -5.82 8.73 -1.09
C VAL A 23 -6.48 9.05 -2.43
N GLU A 24 -5.73 8.90 -3.52
CA GLU A 24 -6.25 9.00 -4.88
C GLU A 24 -6.09 7.66 -5.59
N CYS A 25 -7.22 7.02 -5.88
CA CYS A 25 -7.29 5.79 -6.66
C CYS A 25 -7.67 6.07 -8.11
N ARG A 26 -6.96 5.44 -9.05
CA ARG A 26 -7.24 5.50 -10.49
C ARG A 26 -6.88 4.20 -11.18
N ASP A 27 -7.51 3.95 -12.31
CA ASP A 27 -7.14 2.84 -13.19
C ASP A 27 -6.08 3.28 -14.20
N ILE A 28 -5.16 2.37 -14.51
CA ILE A 28 -4.09 2.57 -15.49
C ILE A 28 -4.04 1.36 -16.42
N ASP A 29 -3.95 1.62 -17.73
CA ASP A 29 -3.80 0.61 -18.76
C ASP A 29 -2.42 0.73 -19.42
N LEU A 30 -1.69 -0.37 -19.45
CA LEU A 30 -0.35 -0.51 -20.04
C LEU A 30 -0.35 -1.66 -21.05
N GLY A 31 -0.61 -1.31 -22.31
CA GLY A 31 -0.81 -2.30 -23.37
C GLY A 31 -2.04 -3.17 -23.07
N THR A 32 -1.82 -4.47 -22.83
CA THR A 32 -2.90 -5.41 -22.47
C THR A 32 -3.10 -5.55 -20.96
N ASN A 33 -2.21 -4.98 -20.16
CA ASN A 33 -2.25 -5.07 -18.70
C ASN A 33 -3.00 -3.90 -18.11
N ARG A 34 -3.82 -4.18 -17.10
CA ARG A 34 -4.75 -3.26 -16.47
C ARG A 34 -4.49 -3.27 -14.98
N PHE A 35 -4.40 -2.09 -14.38
CA PHE A 35 -4.10 -1.92 -12.96
C PHE A 35 -5.05 -0.92 -12.32
N THR A 36 -5.26 -1.07 -11.02
CA THR A 36 -5.75 0.01 -10.17
C THR A 36 -4.60 0.44 -9.27
N VAL A 37 -4.36 1.74 -9.19
CA VAL A 37 -3.29 2.36 -8.41
C VAL A 37 -3.92 3.36 -7.45
N CYS A 38 -3.57 3.23 -6.17
CA CYS A 38 -4.02 4.11 -5.09
C CYS A 38 -2.81 4.78 -4.44
N GLU A 39 -2.74 6.10 -4.54
CA GLU A 39 -1.59 6.90 -4.12
C GLU A 39 -1.93 7.74 -2.90
N ALA A 40 -1.03 7.76 -1.93
CA ALA A 40 -1.16 8.55 -0.70
C ALA A 40 0.19 9.16 -0.31
N ARG A 41 0.13 10.23 0.48
CA ARG A 41 1.32 10.78 1.13
C ARG A 41 1.60 10.00 2.41
N ALA A 42 2.87 9.87 2.79
CA ALA A 42 3.24 9.22 4.04
C ALA A 42 2.82 9.98 5.31
N ALA A 43 2.35 11.22 5.17
CA ALA A 43 1.73 12.00 6.24
C ALA A 43 0.28 11.59 6.53
N GLU A 44 -0.36 10.85 5.62
CA GLU A 44 -1.70 10.29 5.84
C GLU A 44 -1.63 9.13 6.86
N ASP A 45 -2.76 8.80 7.48
CA ASP A 45 -2.81 7.78 8.53
C ASP A 45 -2.87 6.36 7.94
N ILE A 46 -1.70 5.89 7.52
CA ILE A 46 -1.48 4.53 7.01
C ILE A 46 -1.25 3.59 8.21
N ARG A 47 -2.08 2.55 8.33
CA ARG A 47 -2.05 1.60 9.44
C ARG A 47 -2.04 0.15 8.94
N LEU A 48 -1.61 -0.75 9.82
CA LEU A 48 -1.87 -2.19 9.69
C LEU A 48 -2.92 -2.61 10.71
N PHE A 49 -3.69 -3.62 10.32
CA PHE A 49 -4.75 -4.21 11.14
C PHE A 49 -4.69 -5.73 11.00
N LEU A 50 -4.71 -6.44 12.12
CA LEU A 50 -4.83 -7.91 12.11
C LEU A 50 -5.94 -8.39 13.05
N ARG A 51 -5.88 -7.98 14.32
CA ARG A 51 -6.78 -8.44 15.37
C ARG A 51 -7.61 -7.31 15.95
N ASP A 52 -8.79 -7.64 16.46
CA ASP A 52 -9.60 -6.74 17.27
C ASP A 52 -9.10 -6.69 18.73
N GLU A 53 -9.78 -5.90 19.58
CA GLU A 53 -9.42 -5.77 21.00
C GLU A 53 -9.63 -7.06 21.80
N THR A 54 -10.40 -8.03 21.26
CA THR A 54 -10.60 -9.35 21.85
C THR A 54 -9.55 -10.37 21.41
N GLY A 55 -8.69 -10.00 20.46
CA GLY A 55 -7.68 -10.87 19.86
C GLY A 55 -8.19 -11.69 18.66
N ALA A 56 -9.45 -11.52 18.26
CA ALA A 56 -10.00 -12.19 17.10
C ALA A 56 -9.53 -11.51 15.80
N VAL A 57 -9.30 -12.30 14.74
CA VAL A 57 -8.84 -11.78 13.46
C VAL A 57 -9.97 -11.00 12.78
N ILE A 58 -9.68 -9.78 12.31
CA ILE A 58 -10.65 -8.93 11.62
C ILE A 58 -11.00 -9.54 10.26
N GLY A 59 -9.98 -9.71 9.41
CA GLY A 59 -9.98 -10.44 8.14
C GLY A 59 -11.02 -10.09 7.05
N HIS A 60 -11.91 -9.12 7.26
CA HIS A 60 -12.78 -8.54 6.24
C HIS A 60 -12.74 -7.01 6.26
N PHE A 61 -12.78 -6.39 5.07
CA PHE A 61 -12.80 -4.93 4.95
C PHE A 61 -14.07 -4.29 5.52
N SER A 62 -15.24 -4.93 5.36
CA SER A 62 -16.48 -4.46 5.97
C SER A 62 -16.41 -4.43 7.49
N THR A 63 -15.93 -5.52 8.11
CA THR A 63 -15.72 -5.59 9.56
C THR A 63 -14.74 -4.52 10.05
N LEU A 64 -13.66 -4.29 9.30
CA LEU A 64 -12.71 -3.21 9.60
C LEU A 64 -13.36 -1.83 9.49
N ALA A 65 -14.14 -1.60 8.42
CA ALA A 65 -14.82 -0.32 8.19
C ALA A 65 -15.87 -0.02 9.27
N ASP A 66 -16.69 -1.00 9.65
CA ASP A 66 -17.71 -0.86 10.71
C ASP A 66 -17.07 -0.53 12.07
N ARG A 67 -15.96 -1.20 12.39
CA ARG A 67 -15.17 -0.94 13.61
C ARG A 67 -14.61 0.48 13.61
N LEU A 68 -14.00 0.92 12.50
CA LEU A 68 -13.45 2.27 12.38
C LEU A 68 -14.58 3.32 12.46
N ALA A 69 -15.73 3.05 11.86
CA ALA A 69 -16.90 3.92 11.95
C ALA A 69 -17.39 4.08 13.40
N ALA A 70 -17.43 3.00 14.18
CA ALA A 70 -17.76 3.04 15.61
C ALA A 70 -16.77 3.89 16.44
N GLN A 71 -15.56 4.12 15.91
CA GLN A 71 -14.52 4.96 16.52
C GLN A 71 -14.49 6.39 15.94
N GLY A 72 -15.51 6.78 15.15
CA GLY A 72 -15.55 8.08 14.49
C GLY A 72 -14.48 8.24 13.41
N GLN A 73 -14.13 7.15 12.73
CA GLN A 73 -13.14 7.12 11.65
C GLN A 73 -13.74 6.56 10.37
N THR A 74 -13.11 6.83 9.23
CA THR A 74 -13.52 6.31 7.92
C THR A 74 -12.35 5.59 7.26
N LEU A 75 -12.61 4.39 6.74
CA LEU A 75 -11.66 3.63 5.94
C LEU A 75 -11.66 4.18 4.51
N GLN A 76 -10.55 4.76 4.05
CA GLN A 76 -10.43 5.35 2.72
C GLN A 76 -9.83 4.39 1.69
N LEU A 77 -9.02 3.44 2.17
CA LEU A 77 -8.38 2.40 1.39
C LEU A 77 -8.15 1.19 2.29
N ALA A 78 -8.37 -0.03 1.79
CA ALA A 78 -7.77 -1.22 2.38
C ALA A 78 -7.33 -2.23 1.32
N MET A 79 -6.27 -2.95 1.64
CA MET A 79 -5.74 -4.03 0.82
C MET A 79 -5.15 -5.10 1.74
N ASN A 80 -5.10 -6.36 1.31
CA ASN A 80 -4.35 -7.36 2.06
C ASN A 80 -2.87 -6.93 2.18
N GLY A 81 -2.32 -7.06 3.39
CA GLY A 81 -0.94 -6.72 3.73
C GLY A 81 0.03 -7.86 3.39
N GLY A 82 1.00 -8.10 4.26
CA GLY A 82 1.97 -9.18 4.07
C GLY A 82 1.35 -10.58 4.11
N MET A 83 2.13 -11.56 3.66
CA MET A 83 1.71 -12.97 3.62
C MET A 83 1.41 -13.53 5.00
N TYR A 84 0.45 -14.44 5.06
CA TYR A 84 -0.04 -15.05 6.29
C TYR A 84 -0.23 -16.57 6.17
N HIS A 85 -0.20 -17.26 7.30
CA HIS A 85 -0.49 -18.69 7.43
C HIS A 85 -1.99 -18.98 7.37
N ASP A 86 -2.39 -20.25 7.28
CA ASP A 86 -3.82 -20.59 7.17
C ASP A 86 -4.65 -20.17 8.41
N ASP A 87 -4.00 -20.03 9.57
CA ASP A 87 -4.56 -19.47 10.82
C ASP A 87 -4.57 -17.93 10.86
N ARG A 88 -4.18 -17.29 9.75
CA ARG A 88 -4.10 -15.83 9.55
C ARG A 88 -2.97 -15.12 10.28
N ALA A 89 -2.08 -15.86 10.95
CA ALA A 89 -0.88 -15.26 11.54
C ALA A 89 0.10 -14.77 10.44
N PRO A 90 0.79 -13.62 10.63
CA PRO A 90 1.81 -13.13 9.70
C PRO A 90 2.94 -14.14 9.52
N VAL A 91 3.42 -14.33 8.28
CA VAL A 91 4.56 -15.23 7.99
C VAL A 91 5.89 -14.62 8.46
N GLY A 92 6.04 -13.30 8.31
CA GLY A 92 7.26 -12.55 8.66
C GLY A 92 6.98 -11.40 9.60
N LEU A 93 7.92 -10.45 9.70
CA LEU A 93 7.82 -9.30 10.62
C LEU A 93 6.42 -8.68 10.55
N TYR A 94 5.79 -8.54 11.71
CA TYR A 94 4.56 -7.80 11.86
C TYR A 94 4.64 -6.92 13.10
N ILE A 95 4.52 -5.61 12.88
CA ILE A 95 4.46 -4.59 13.92
C ILE A 95 3.15 -3.84 13.75
N GLU A 96 2.36 -3.76 14.83
CA GLU A 96 1.14 -2.98 14.89
C GLU A 96 1.18 -2.07 16.11
N ASN A 97 1.02 -0.75 15.91
CA ASN A 97 1.11 0.25 16.98
C ASN A 97 2.42 0.14 17.81
N GLY A 98 3.54 -0.15 17.14
CA GLY A 98 4.85 -0.32 17.76
C GLY A 98 5.04 -1.65 18.51
N GLN A 99 4.02 -2.52 18.56
CA GLN A 99 4.11 -3.85 19.17
C GLN A 99 4.41 -4.89 18.09
N GLN A 100 5.46 -5.68 18.30
CA GLN A 100 5.86 -6.74 17.38
C GLN A 100 5.14 -8.05 17.72
N GLU A 101 4.27 -8.54 16.84
CA GLU A 101 3.62 -9.86 16.97
C GLU A 101 4.46 -10.97 16.36
N MET A 102 5.17 -10.67 15.27
CA MET A 102 6.00 -11.65 14.56
C MET A 102 7.37 -11.06 14.22
N ARG A 103 8.42 -11.88 14.31
CA ARG A 103 9.81 -11.50 14.07
C ARG A 103 10.14 -11.41 12.57
N LEU A 104 11.21 -10.70 12.23
CA LEU A 104 11.80 -10.69 10.89
C LEU A 104 12.31 -12.07 10.48
N ILE A 105 12.06 -12.46 9.23
CA ILE A 105 12.55 -13.70 8.63
C ILE A 105 13.49 -13.38 7.45
N PRO A 106 14.82 -13.40 7.65
CA PRO A 106 15.80 -13.03 6.61
C PRO A 106 16.15 -14.19 5.66
N ASN A 107 15.77 -15.41 6.02
CA ASN A 107 16.22 -16.61 5.31
C ASN A 107 15.34 -16.90 4.11
N ALA A 108 15.95 -17.51 3.09
CA ALA A 108 15.21 -18.09 1.99
C ALA A 108 14.26 -19.20 2.49
N GLY A 109 13.21 -19.45 1.73
CA GLY A 109 12.18 -20.41 2.09
C GLY A 109 11.28 -20.77 0.90
N PRO A 110 10.20 -21.52 1.14
CA PRO A 110 9.28 -21.89 0.10
C PRO A 110 8.43 -20.70 -0.39
N GLY A 111 7.90 -20.84 -1.60
CA GLY A 111 6.93 -19.91 -2.17
C GLY A 111 7.48 -18.51 -2.45
N ASN A 112 6.57 -17.56 -2.63
CA ASN A 112 6.90 -16.17 -2.95
C ASN A 112 7.58 -15.47 -1.77
N PHE A 113 7.16 -15.75 -0.52
CA PHE A 113 7.77 -15.16 0.67
C PHE A 113 9.28 -15.43 0.77
N GLY A 114 9.68 -16.67 0.50
CA GLY A 114 11.08 -17.09 0.54
C GLY A 114 11.88 -16.79 -0.72
N MET A 115 11.28 -16.13 -1.73
CA MET A 115 11.98 -15.65 -2.91
C MET A 115 12.76 -14.39 -2.57
N LEU A 116 14.06 -14.56 -2.30
CA LEU A 116 14.95 -13.43 -1.98
C LEU A 116 15.39 -12.65 -3.24
N PRO A 117 15.58 -11.32 -3.13
CA PRO A 117 15.31 -10.50 -1.94
C PRO A 117 13.82 -10.33 -1.63
N ASN A 118 13.46 -10.42 -0.35
CA ASN A 118 12.15 -10.04 0.17
C ASN A 118 12.29 -8.74 1.00
N GLY A 119 11.20 -8.22 1.56
CA GLY A 119 11.27 -6.89 2.17
C GLY A 119 10.18 -6.58 3.18
N VAL A 120 10.32 -5.42 3.80
CA VAL A 120 9.44 -4.88 4.81
C VAL A 120 8.86 -3.57 4.33
N PHE A 121 7.55 -3.44 4.36
CA PHE A 121 6.90 -2.13 4.30
C PHE A 121 6.84 -1.56 5.71
N CYS A 122 7.67 -0.55 5.99
CA CYS A 122 7.82 0.11 7.28
C CYS A 122 7.18 1.50 7.25
N ILE A 123 6.25 1.75 8.16
CA ILE A 123 5.54 3.02 8.31
C ILE A 123 6.02 3.71 9.59
N ARG A 124 6.44 4.96 9.46
CA ARG A 124 6.93 5.86 10.51
C ARG A 124 6.12 7.16 10.51
N ASN A 125 6.42 8.06 11.43
CA ASN A 125 5.74 9.35 11.47
C ASN A 125 6.14 10.21 10.24
N GLY A 126 5.19 10.47 9.34
CA GLY A 126 5.41 11.28 8.14
C GLY A 126 6.36 10.67 7.10
N ARG A 127 6.63 9.35 7.19
CA ARG A 127 7.52 8.64 6.27
C ARG A 127 7.15 7.16 6.19
N ALA A 128 7.13 6.60 4.99
CA ALA A 128 6.96 5.16 4.80
C ALA A 128 7.90 4.65 3.70
N ASP A 129 8.47 3.47 3.92
CA ASP A 129 9.51 2.93 3.07
C ASP A 129 9.31 1.43 2.88
N VAL A 130 9.45 0.98 1.64
CA VAL A 130 9.75 -0.41 1.33
C VAL A 130 11.26 -0.61 1.45
N ILE A 131 11.68 -1.52 2.31
CA ILE A 131 13.08 -1.76 2.66
C ILE A 131 13.39 -3.24 2.45
N GLU A 132 14.48 -3.56 1.76
CA GLU A 132 14.97 -4.94 1.64
C GLU A 132 15.28 -5.53 3.02
N THR A 133 14.98 -6.81 3.24
CA THR A 133 15.00 -7.43 4.57
C THR A 133 16.36 -7.38 5.29
N LEU A 134 17.47 -7.65 4.61
CA LEU A 134 18.79 -7.58 5.24
C LEU A 134 19.23 -6.14 5.51
N LEU A 135 18.81 -5.19 4.66
CA LEU A 135 18.95 -3.77 4.94
C LEU A 135 18.15 -3.36 6.18
N PHE A 136 16.88 -3.76 6.26
CA PHE A 136 16.02 -3.54 7.42
C PHE A 136 16.66 -4.10 8.69
N GLN A 137 17.20 -5.33 8.64
CA GLN A 137 17.86 -5.97 9.78
C GLN A 137 19.07 -5.18 10.28
N ARG A 138 19.85 -4.59 9.37
CA ARG A 138 21.04 -3.79 9.71
C ARG A 138 20.69 -2.41 10.25
N GLU A 139 19.71 -1.74 9.65
CA GLU A 139 19.35 -0.37 10.00
C GLU A 139 18.37 -0.30 11.18
N ALA A 140 17.62 -1.38 11.41
CA ALA A 140 16.64 -1.54 12.49
C ALA A 140 15.75 -0.28 12.69
N PRO A 141 15.08 0.22 11.64
CA PRO A 141 14.28 1.43 11.77
C PRO A 141 13.12 1.23 12.74
N ALA A 142 12.84 2.25 13.54
CA ALA A 142 11.72 2.25 14.49
C ALA A 142 10.38 2.46 13.76
N CYS A 143 9.80 1.39 13.24
CA CYS A 143 8.49 1.42 12.57
C CYS A 143 7.35 1.46 13.60
N ARG A 144 6.34 2.30 13.36
CA ARG A 144 5.06 2.24 14.08
C ARG A 144 4.20 1.08 13.57
N TYR A 145 4.25 0.84 12.26
CA TYR A 145 3.67 -0.34 11.64
C TYR A 145 4.69 -0.95 10.68
N ALA A 146 4.74 -2.27 10.62
CA ALA A 146 5.58 -2.96 9.65
C ALA A 146 4.95 -4.28 9.22
N THR A 147 5.02 -4.59 7.93
CA THR A 147 4.66 -5.92 7.42
C THR A 147 5.74 -6.41 6.48
N GLN A 148 6.28 -7.59 6.75
CA GLN A 148 7.19 -8.28 5.86
C GLN A 148 6.41 -9.11 4.84
N SER A 149 6.87 -9.07 3.59
CA SER A 149 6.34 -9.89 2.52
C SER A 149 7.44 -10.17 1.51
N GLY A 150 7.13 -10.88 0.43
CA GLY A 150 8.09 -11.12 -0.62
C GLY A 150 7.48 -11.77 -1.85
N PRO A 151 8.10 -11.63 -3.02
CA PRO A 151 9.41 -10.99 -3.24
C PRO A 151 9.36 -9.44 -3.22
N MET A 152 10.52 -8.80 -3.07
CA MET A 152 10.67 -7.40 -3.52
C MET A 152 10.33 -7.35 -5.01
N LEU A 153 9.63 -6.31 -5.44
CA LEU A 153 9.31 -6.08 -6.85
C LEU A 153 10.42 -5.26 -7.53
N VAL A 154 10.79 -4.17 -6.88
CA VAL A 154 11.86 -3.25 -7.30
C VAL A 154 12.79 -3.04 -6.12
N ILE A 155 14.10 -3.09 -6.36
CA ILE A 155 15.17 -2.88 -5.39
C ILE A 155 16.10 -1.82 -5.98
N ASP A 156 16.18 -0.65 -5.36
CA ASP A 156 17.03 0.46 -5.79
C ASP A 156 16.92 0.78 -7.30
N GLY A 157 15.69 0.75 -7.82
CA GLY A 157 15.36 1.01 -9.22
C GLY A 157 15.58 -0.17 -10.18
N ALA A 158 16.09 -1.31 -9.70
CA ALA A 158 16.22 -2.54 -10.48
C ALA A 158 15.04 -3.49 -10.21
N LEU A 159 14.58 -4.24 -11.22
CA LEU A 159 13.62 -5.32 -10.98
C LEU A 159 14.29 -6.46 -10.24
N HIS A 160 13.49 -7.21 -9.48
CA HIS A 160 13.96 -8.43 -8.82
C HIS A 160 14.61 -9.41 -9.83
N PRO A 161 15.81 -9.93 -9.54
CA PRO A 161 16.63 -10.66 -10.53
C PRO A 161 16.01 -11.99 -10.99
N ARG A 162 15.07 -12.55 -10.22
CA ARG A 162 14.34 -13.78 -10.56
C ARG A 162 13.14 -13.57 -11.48
N PHE A 163 12.79 -12.33 -11.84
CA PHE A 163 11.63 -12.06 -12.68
C PHE A 163 11.99 -12.20 -14.15
N LEU A 164 11.52 -13.29 -14.75
CA LEU A 164 11.71 -13.57 -16.17
C LEU A 164 10.70 -12.75 -17.00
N PRO A 165 11.15 -12.01 -18.03
CA PRO A 165 10.26 -11.30 -18.95
C PRO A 165 9.25 -12.21 -19.66
N ASP A 166 9.63 -13.45 -19.93
CA ASP A 166 8.87 -14.50 -20.61
C ASP A 166 8.21 -15.51 -19.65
N SER A 167 8.08 -15.16 -18.36
CA SER A 167 7.44 -16.04 -17.37
C SER A 167 6.01 -16.42 -17.77
N THR A 168 5.68 -17.69 -17.60
CA THR A 168 4.31 -18.19 -17.80
C THR A 168 3.43 -18.10 -16.53
N SER A 169 4.02 -17.73 -15.38
CA SER A 169 3.30 -17.62 -14.10
C SER A 169 2.52 -16.31 -14.03
N ARG A 170 1.24 -16.37 -14.42
CA ARG A 170 0.33 -15.21 -14.40
C ARG A 170 -0.68 -15.35 -13.26
N ASN A 171 -0.76 -14.33 -12.42
CA ASN A 171 -1.67 -14.27 -11.27
C ASN A 171 -2.25 -12.87 -11.13
N LEU A 172 -3.33 -12.72 -10.37
CA LEU A 172 -3.63 -11.42 -9.77
C LEU A 172 -2.55 -11.09 -8.75
N ARG A 173 -2.09 -9.85 -8.75
CA ARG A 173 -0.98 -9.39 -7.93
C ARG A 173 -1.33 -8.06 -7.32
N ASN A 174 -0.92 -7.87 -6.07
CA ASN A 174 -0.94 -6.60 -5.41
C ASN A 174 0.42 -6.28 -4.78
N GLY A 175 0.63 -5.02 -4.45
CA GLY A 175 1.91 -4.55 -3.95
C GLY A 175 1.86 -3.12 -3.49
N VAL A 176 2.94 -2.70 -2.84
CA VAL A 176 3.16 -1.33 -2.39
C VAL A 176 4.54 -0.87 -2.85
N GLY A 177 4.66 0.37 -3.30
CA GLY A 177 5.95 1.00 -3.60
C GLY A 177 6.06 2.37 -2.95
N THR A 178 7.30 2.79 -2.70
CA THR A 178 7.60 4.04 -2.00
C THR A 178 8.67 4.84 -2.71
N SER A 179 8.55 6.17 -2.70
CA SER A 179 9.59 7.06 -3.22
C SER A 179 10.85 7.04 -2.34
N ALA A 180 11.99 7.48 -2.88
CA ALA A 180 13.27 7.48 -2.18
C ALA A 180 13.28 8.34 -0.90
N ASP A 181 12.50 9.43 -0.89
CA ASP A 181 12.32 10.30 0.29
C ASP A 181 11.28 9.76 1.30
N GLY A 182 10.63 8.64 0.98
CA GLY A 182 9.60 8.01 1.78
C GLY A 182 8.32 8.84 1.94
N GLN A 183 8.10 9.85 1.09
CA GLN A 183 6.92 10.73 1.16
C GLN A 183 5.74 10.25 0.33
N ARG A 184 5.98 9.50 -0.74
CA ARG A 184 4.96 8.97 -1.65
C ARG A 184 4.81 7.47 -1.45
N VAL A 185 3.59 7.03 -1.20
CA VAL A 185 3.22 5.61 -1.05
C VAL A 185 2.21 5.27 -2.12
N VAL A 186 2.46 4.19 -2.86
CA VAL A 186 1.57 3.76 -3.94
C VAL A 186 1.24 2.29 -3.77
N PHE A 187 -0.03 2.02 -3.53
CA PHE A 187 -0.59 0.68 -3.56
C PHE A 187 -1.09 0.38 -4.97
N ALA A 188 -0.88 -0.85 -5.45
CA ALA A 188 -1.37 -1.26 -6.75
C ALA A 188 -1.92 -2.68 -6.70
N ILE A 189 -2.92 -2.94 -7.54
CA ILE A 189 -3.46 -4.27 -7.80
C ILE A 189 -3.71 -4.44 -9.31
N SER A 190 -3.34 -5.59 -9.85
CA SER A 190 -3.66 -5.95 -11.24
C SER A 190 -5.15 -6.29 -11.39
N ARG A 191 -5.76 -5.85 -12.48
CA ARG A 191 -7.15 -6.17 -12.87
C ARG A 191 -7.24 -7.36 -13.84
N ASN A 192 -6.10 -7.88 -14.29
CA ASN A 192 -5.97 -9.12 -15.05
C ASN A 192 -4.74 -9.90 -14.59
N LEU A 193 -4.61 -11.16 -15.02
CA LEU A 193 -3.45 -11.99 -14.69
C LEU A 193 -2.18 -11.43 -15.33
N VAL A 194 -1.18 -11.16 -14.51
CA VAL A 194 0.12 -10.60 -14.91
C VAL A 194 1.27 -11.43 -14.37
N THR A 195 2.41 -11.40 -15.05
CA THR A 195 3.66 -11.95 -14.51
C THR A 195 4.24 -11.04 -13.42
N PHE A 196 5.21 -11.54 -12.65
CA PHE A 196 5.94 -10.69 -11.72
C PHE A 196 6.71 -9.59 -12.46
N HIS A 197 7.29 -9.90 -13.62
CA HIS A 197 8.01 -8.91 -14.43
C HIS A 197 7.08 -7.78 -14.87
N GLU A 198 5.91 -8.10 -15.41
CA GLU A 198 4.90 -7.11 -15.82
C GLU A 198 4.44 -6.26 -14.64
N PHE A 199 4.15 -6.89 -13.49
CA PHE A 199 3.68 -6.16 -12.30
C PHE A 199 4.78 -5.27 -11.69
N ALA A 200 6.02 -5.75 -11.63
CA ALA A 200 7.13 -4.95 -11.11
C ALA A 200 7.51 -3.80 -12.04
N SER A 201 7.35 -3.98 -13.36
CA SER A 201 7.56 -2.93 -14.36
C SER A 201 6.58 -1.76 -14.19
N LEU A 202 5.35 -1.99 -13.70
CA LEU A 202 4.44 -0.90 -13.31
C LEU A 202 5.12 0.04 -12.30
N PHE A 203 5.70 -0.52 -11.23
CA PHE A 203 6.34 0.27 -10.17
C PHE A 203 7.59 0.99 -10.68
N ARG A 204 8.47 0.29 -11.39
CA ARG A 204 9.74 0.86 -11.88
C ARG A 204 9.52 1.84 -13.04
N ASP A 205 8.87 1.39 -14.11
CA ASP A 205 8.87 2.09 -15.40
C ASP A 205 7.74 3.12 -15.52
N THR A 206 6.59 2.87 -14.89
CA THR A 206 5.42 3.76 -14.97
C THR A 206 5.31 4.67 -13.76
N LEU A 207 5.48 4.13 -12.55
CA LEU A 207 5.34 4.90 -11.31
C LEU A 207 6.65 5.55 -10.85
N GLY A 208 7.81 5.15 -11.39
CA GLY A 208 9.11 5.71 -11.05
C GLY A 208 9.53 5.44 -9.59
N LEU A 209 9.07 4.35 -9.00
CA LEU A 209 9.31 4.03 -7.59
C LEU A 209 10.55 3.14 -7.46
N PRO A 210 11.58 3.56 -6.69
CA PRO A 210 12.84 2.83 -6.57
C PRO A 210 12.70 1.53 -5.77
N ASN A 211 11.74 1.46 -4.85
CA ASN A 211 11.52 0.29 -4.03
C ASN A 211 10.03 -0.06 -4.01
N ALA A 212 9.74 -1.33 -4.25
CA ALA A 212 8.38 -1.87 -4.22
C ALA A 212 8.38 -3.31 -3.72
N LEU A 213 7.30 -3.70 -3.07
CA LEU A 213 7.13 -4.97 -2.37
C LEU A 213 5.87 -5.66 -2.83
N TYR A 214 5.99 -6.93 -3.17
CA TYR A 214 4.84 -7.79 -3.38
C TYR A 214 4.20 -8.13 -2.04
N LEU A 215 2.88 -7.94 -1.94
CA LEU A 215 2.11 -8.27 -0.74
C LEU A 215 1.60 -9.72 -0.86
N ASP A 216 0.40 -10.04 -0.35
CA ASP A 216 -0.14 -11.39 -0.50
C ASP A 216 -0.85 -11.64 -1.84
N GLY A 217 -0.45 -12.75 -2.47
CA GLY A 217 -0.91 -13.23 -3.76
C GLY A 217 -1.98 -14.30 -3.74
N LYS A 218 -2.11 -15.05 -2.64
CA LYS A 218 -3.13 -16.11 -2.54
C LYS A 218 -4.53 -15.48 -2.54
N VAL A 219 -4.63 -14.27 -1.99
CA VAL A 219 -5.82 -13.44 -2.00
C VAL A 219 -5.38 -11.99 -2.27
N SER A 220 -5.68 -11.44 -3.45
CA SER A 220 -5.47 -10.02 -3.75
C SER A 220 -6.81 -9.31 -3.81
N ARG A 221 -7.09 -8.43 -2.84
CA ARG A 221 -8.36 -7.70 -2.71
C ARG A 221 -8.11 -6.23 -2.43
N LEU A 222 -8.94 -5.36 -2.99
CA LEU A 222 -8.91 -3.92 -2.78
C LEU A 222 -10.28 -3.41 -2.31
N TYR A 223 -10.27 -2.58 -1.27
CA TYR A 223 -11.35 -1.69 -0.87
C TYR A 223 -10.91 -0.25 -1.17
N ALA A 224 -11.61 0.40 -2.08
CA ALA A 224 -11.37 1.76 -2.54
C ALA A 224 -12.72 2.45 -2.86
N PRO A 225 -13.44 2.95 -1.83
CA PRO A 225 -14.78 3.52 -1.97
C PRO A 225 -14.81 4.74 -2.90
N GLN A 226 -13.71 5.49 -3.00
CA GLN A 226 -13.56 6.63 -3.92
C GLN A 226 -13.87 6.27 -5.38
N ILE A 227 -13.56 5.03 -5.78
CA ILE A 227 -13.83 4.51 -7.13
C ILE A 227 -14.92 3.43 -7.13
N GLY A 228 -15.68 3.31 -6.03
CA GLY A 228 -16.76 2.33 -5.89
C GLY A 228 -16.31 0.86 -5.89
N ARG A 229 -15.06 0.58 -5.49
CA ARG A 229 -14.51 -0.79 -5.50
C ARG A 229 -14.46 -1.38 -4.10
N ASP A 230 -15.03 -2.57 -3.94
CA ASP A 230 -14.92 -3.42 -2.76
C ASP A 230 -14.84 -4.89 -3.22
N ASP A 231 -13.63 -5.44 -3.25
CA ASP A 231 -13.42 -6.80 -3.73
C ASP A 231 -13.87 -7.83 -2.67
N PRO A 232 -14.82 -8.74 -3.01
CA PRO A 232 -15.19 -9.84 -2.13
C PRO A 232 -14.07 -10.88 -2.08
N GLY A 233 -14.12 -11.77 -1.09
CA GLY A 233 -13.23 -12.93 -1.08
C GLY A 233 -13.03 -13.52 0.30
N PHE A 234 -12.03 -14.41 0.38
CA PHE A 234 -11.71 -15.13 1.60
C PHE A 234 -11.25 -14.21 2.73
N TRP A 235 -11.37 -14.76 3.93
CA TRP A 235 -10.88 -14.15 5.16
C TRP A 235 -9.37 -13.89 5.07
N LEU A 236 -8.98 -12.64 5.38
CA LEU A 236 -7.62 -12.13 5.29
C LEU A 236 -6.87 -12.30 6.61
N GLY A 237 -5.54 -12.29 6.54
CA GLY A 237 -4.66 -12.01 7.68
C GLY A 237 -4.41 -10.51 7.83
N PRO A 238 -3.15 -10.04 7.79
CA PRO A 238 -2.84 -8.63 7.83
C PRO A 238 -3.57 -7.83 6.75
N ILE A 239 -4.11 -6.67 7.14
CA ILE A 239 -4.71 -5.68 6.26
C ILE A 239 -3.90 -4.39 6.39
N VAL A 240 -3.53 -3.78 5.27
CA VAL A 240 -3.03 -2.40 5.23
C VAL A 240 -4.18 -1.48 4.85
N GLY A 241 -4.31 -0.33 5.52
CA GLY A 241 -5.36 0.62 5.22
C GLY A 241 -4.99 2.07 5.52
N ILE A 242 -5.76 2.98 4.92
CA ILE A 242 -5.66 4.43 5.13
C ILE A 242 -6.93 4.89 5.81
N VAL A 243 -6.78 5.64 6.90
CA VAL A 243 -7.89 6.07 7.75
C VAL A 243 -7.95 7.59 7.80
N THR A 244 -9.16 8.15 7.87
CA THR A 244 -9.39 9.56 8.21
C THR A 244 -10.34 9.68 9.39
N PRO A 245 -10.39 10.81 10.10
CA PRO A 245 -11.55 11.14 10.92
C PRO A 245 -12.84 11.02 10.10
N ALA A 246 -13.94 10.63 10.75
CA ALA A 246 -15.26 10.72 10.15
C ALA A 246 -15.61 12.19 9.91
N ASN A 247 -16.22 12.46 8.76
CA ASN A 247 -16.75 13.78 8.41
C ASN A 247 -18.08 14.05 9.12
#